data_AF-A0A409W675-F1
#
_entry.id   AF-A0A409W675-F1
#
_cell.length_a   1.000
_cell.length_b   1.000
_cell.length_c   1.000
_cell.angle_alpha   90.00
_cell.angle_beta   90.00
_cell.angle_gamma   90.00
#
_symmetry.space_group_name_H-M   'P 1'
#
loop_
_entity.id
_entity.type
_entity.pdbx_description
1 polymer ?
#
loop_
_entity_poly.entity_id
_entity_poly.type
_entity_poly.pdbx_seq_one_letter_code
_entity_poly.pdbx_strand_id
1 'polypeptide(L)'
;MDSFVRVGYPLTFTLVILFSIIEMCISAWLIAKYNAHHNFRNSGERARVRYLLFTSLWTIVMGTLYLIVFSLAASSILSSIASHTFFLFITWALWLAAAAAITQTVGGSLNCSTQTVFVYCGQLNALIGFAWLILCVSLHVSLIPMKLILLHFSVFLSFLLFFVILRGITSAKSGEGYGGPVVESA
;
A
#
# COMPACT_ATOMS: atom_id res chain seq x y z
N MET A 1 26.66 -11.73 11.07
CA MET A 1 25.45 -11.07 10.56
C MET A 1 24.41 -11.13 11.66
N ASP A 2 24.02 -9.99 12.22
CA ASP A 2 23.17 -9.93 13.41
C ASP A 2 21.81 -10.63 13.17
N SER A 3 21.34 -11.40 14.16
CA SER A 3 20.07 -12.15 14.07
C SER A 3 18.88 -11.26 13.65
N PHE A 4 18.92 -9.98 14.05
CA PHE A 4 17.93 -8.98 13.70
C PHE A 4 17.80 -8.74 12.18
N VAL A 5 18.91 -8.68 11.44
CA VAL A 5 18.90 -8.42 9.99
C VAL A 5 18.36 -9.63 9.23
N ARG A 6 18.69 -10.84 9.69
CA ARG A 6 18.29 -12.11 9.06
C ARG A 6 16.79 -12.37 9.14
N VAL A 7 16.12 -11.91 10.20
CA VAL A 7 14.68 -12.08 10.40
C VAL A 7 13.88 -10.88 9.92
N GLY A 8 14.37 -9.65 10.19
CA GLY A 8 13.65 -8.43 9.83
C GLY A 8 13.48 -8.28 8.32
N TYR A 9 14.49 -8.66 7.53
CA TYR A 9 14.47 -8.43 6.09
C TYR A 9 13.39 -9.25 5.33
N PRO A 10 13.32 -10.59 5.49
CA PRO A 10 12.30 -11.40 4.80
C PRO A 10 10.89 -11.14 5.33
N LEU A 11 10.75 -10.88 6.64
CA LEU A 11 9.46 -10.58 7.26
C LEU A 11 8.84 -9.32 6.65
N THR A 12 9.64 -8.27 6.49
CA THR A 12 9.12 -7.00 5.99
C THR A 12 8.80 -7.06 4.50
N PHE A 13 9.61 -7.77 3.69
CA PHE A 13 9.28 -8.05 2.29
C PHE A 13 7.95 -8.79 2.15
N THR A 14 7.71 -9.79 2.98
CA THR A 14 6.47 -10.57 2.98
C THR A 14 5.27 -9.68 3.36
N LEU A 15 5.41 -8.82 4.36
CA LEU A 15 4.36 -7.88 4.76
C LEU A 15 4.01 -6.88 3.65
N VAL A 16 5.01 -6.31 2.97
CA VAL A 16 4.79 -5.39 1.84
C VAL A 16 4.04 -6.08 0.71
N ILE A 17 4.41 -7.32 0.38
CA ILE A 17 3.72 -8.13 -0.64
C ILE A 17 2.28 -8.40 -0.21
N LEU A 18 2.05 -8.83 1.04
CA LEU A 18 0.72 -9.12 1.57
C LEU A 18 -0.21 -7.90 1.48
N PHE A 19 0.24 -6.73 1.95
CA PHE A 19 -0.55 -5.51 1.86
C PHE A 19 -0.77 -5.06 0.41
N SER A 20 0.21 -5.28 -0.48
CA SER A 20 0.06 -4.99 -1.91
C SER A 20 -1.00 -5.89 -2.57
N ILE A 21 -1.15 -7.16 -2.14
CA ILE A 21 -2.21 -8.04 -2.62
C ILE A 21 -3.59 -7.50 -2.20
N ILE A 22 -3.72 -7.04 -0.95
CA ILE A 22 -4.96 -6.44 -0.46
C ILE A 22 -5.32 -5.19 -1.28
N GLU A 23 -4.36 -4.29 -1.50
CA GLU A 23 -4.52 -3.11 -2.35
C GLU A 23 -4.89 -3.46 -3.80
N MET A 24 -4.25 -4.47 -4.37
CA MET A 24 -4.58 -4.97 -5.71
C MET A 24 -6.05 -5.41 -5.79
N CYS A 25 -6.54 -6.15 -4.79
CA CYS A 25 -7.93 -6.61 -4.75
C CYS A 25 -8.92 -5.43 -4.67
N ILE A 26 -8.68 -4.44 -3.80
CA ILE A 26 -9.57 -3.28 -3.63
C ILE A 26 -9.55 -2.41 -4.89
N SER A 27 -8.36 -2.10 -5.42
CA SER A 27 -8.22 -1.28 -6.64
C SER A 27 -8.83 -1.96 -7.86
N ALA A 28 -8.62 -3.27 -8.05
CA ALA A 28 -9.23 -4.03 -9.13
C ALA A 28 -10.77 -4.03 -9.03
N TRP A 29 -11.32 -4.23 -7.82
CA TRP A 29 -12.76 -4.18 -7.59
C TRP A 29 -13.35 -2.80 -7.93
N LEU A 30 -12.71 -1.72 -7.49
CA LEU A 30 -13.12 -0.34 -7.80
C LEU A 30 -13.10 -0.08 -9.31
N ILE A 31 -12.03 -0.50 -10.01
CA ILE A 31 -11.94 -0.36 -11.46
C ILE A 31 -13.07 -1.11 -12.17
N ALA A 32 -13.39 -2.33 -11.72
CA ALA A 32 -14.50 -3.11 -12.27
C ALA A 32 -15.83 -2.38 -12.09
N LYS A 33 -16.10 -1.83 -10.90
CA LYS A 33 -17.32 -1.05 -10.62
C LYS A 33 -17.39 0.26 -11.44
N TYR A 34 -16.29 1.01 -11.51
CA TYR A 34 -16.22 2.22 -12.32
C TYR A 34 -16.39 1.96 -13.82
N ASN A 35 -15.90 0.83 -14.32
CA ASN A 35 -16.11 0.42 -15.70
C ASN A 35 -17.54 -0.04 -15.96
N ALA A 36 -18.18 -0.71 -14.99
CA ALA A 36 -19.53 -1.24 -15.15
C ALA A 36 -20.63 -0.18 -14.97
N HIS A 37 -20.43 0.82 -14.11
CA HIS A 37 -21.48 1.76 -13.72
C HIS A 37 -21.15 3.21 -14.10
N HIS A 38 -19.94 3.49 -14.57
CA HIS A 38 -19.48 4.83 -14.98
C HIS A 38 -19.70 5.93 -13.92
N ASN A 39 -19.73 5.54 -12.64
CA ASN A 39 -20.08 6.37 -11.50
C ASN A 39 -18.84 6.88 -10.72
N PHE A 40 -17.72 7.07 -11.41
CA PHE A 40 -16.54 7.74 -10.86
C PHE A 40 -16.76 9.26 -10.83
N ARG A 41 -16.23 9.96 -9.82
CA ARG A 41 -16.44 11.42 -9.66
C ARG A 41 -15.81 12.21 -10.80
N ASN A 42 -14.61 11.81 -11.21
CA ASN A 42 -13.89 12.41 -12.34
C ASN A 42 -12.90 11.42 -12.95
N SER A 43 -12.44 11.72 -14.16
CA SER A 43 -11.44 10.89 -14.88
C SER A 43 -10.13 10.75 -14.11
N GLY A 44 -9.77 11.74 -13.29
CA GLY A 44 -8.59 11.72 -12.42
C GLY A 44 -8.64 10.63 -11.35
N GLU A 45 -9.79 10.44 -10.70
CA GLU A 45 -10.01 9.36 -9.73
C GLU A 45 -9.78 8.00 -10.38
N ARG A 46 -10.37 7.77 -11.56
CA ARG A 46 -10.20 6.52 -12.31
C ARG A 46 -8.74 6.26 -12.66
N ALA A 47 -8.00 7.28 -13.09
CA ALA A 47 -6.59 7.15 -13.44
C ALA A 47 -5.72 6.80 -12.22
N ARG A 48 -6.00 7.40 -11.06
CA ARG A 48 -5.24 7.20 -9.82
C ARG A 48 -5.48 5.81 -9.21
N VAL A 49 -6.71 5.30 -9.25
CA VAL A 49 -6.98 3.90 -8.84
C VAL A 49 -6.28 2.90 -9.76
N ARG A 50 -6.23 3.16 -11.07
CA ARG A 50 -5.44 2.33 -12.01
C ARG A 50 -3.94 2.38 -11.75
N TYR A 51 -3.43 3.54 -11.34
CA TYR A 51 -2.03 3.68 -10.93
C TYR A 51 -1.74 2.86 -9.65
N LEU A 52 -2.63 2.87 -8.66
CA LEU A 52 -2.50 2.02 -7.47
C LEU A 52 -2.51 0.52 -7.80
N LEU A 53 -3.36 0.09 -8.75
CA LEU A 53 -3.34 -1.29 -9.25
C LEU A 53 -1.98 -1.64 -9.87
N PHE A 54 -1.44 -0.75 -10.72
CA PHE A 54 -0.11 -0.93 -11.31
C PHE A 54 0.98 -1.04 -10.24
N THR A 55 1.00 -0.12 -9.28
CA THR A 55 2.00 -0.09 -8.20
C THR A 55 1.91 -1.34 -7.32
N SER A 56 0.71 -1.85 -7.08
CA SER A 56 0.49 -3.10 -6.36
C SER A 56 1.06 -4.31 -7.12
N LEU A 57 0.75 -4.40 -8.42
CA LEU A 57 1.27 -5.46 -9.30
C LEU A 57 2.81 -5.42 -9.41
N TRP A 58 3.38 -4.22 -9.58
CA TRP A 58 4.83 -4.02 -9.56
C TRP A 58 5.45 -4.60 -8.29
N THR A 59 4.86 -4.25 -7.14
CA THR A 59 5.38 -4.66 -5.82
C THR A 59 5.27 -6.17 -5.62
N ILE A 60 4.17 -6.79 -6.05
CA ILE A 60 3.97 -8.24 -5.96
C ILE A 60 4.98 -8.96 -6.87
N VAL A 61 5.02 -8.62 -8.15
CA VAL A 61 5.87 -9.31 -9.14
C VAL A 61 7.34 -9.19 -8.77
N MET A 62 7.81 -7.96 -8.56
CA MET A 62 9.22 -7.74 -8.24
C MET A 62 9.54 -8.19 -6.81
N GLY A 63 8.65 -7.99 -5.84
CA GLY A 63 8.85 -8.45 -4.47
C GLY A 63 9.01 -9.97 -4.39
N THR A 64 8.13 -10.73 -5.07
CA THR A 64 8.25 -12.18 -5.16
C THR A 64 9.50 -12.62 -5.90
N LEU A 65 9.86 -11.96 -7.01
CA LEU A 65 11.09 -12.25 -7.74
C LEU A 65 12.34 -12.10 -6.86
N TYR A 66 12.47 -10.97 -6.15
CA TYR A 66 13.61 -10.72 -5.25
C TYR A 66 13.65 -11.72 -4.08
N LEU A 67 12.49 -12.11 -3.52
CA LEU A 67 12.42 -13.10 -2.44
C LEU A 67 12.89 -14.50 -2.90
N ILE A 68 12.47 -14.92 -4.09
CA ILE A 68 12.87 -16.20 -4.67
C ILE A 68 14.37 -16.20 -5.02
N VAL A 69 14.86 -15.14 -5.68
CA VAL A 69 16.27 -15.02 -6.07
C VAL A 69 17.18 -15.03 -4.85
N PHE A 70 16.81 -14.32 -3.78
CA PHE A 70 17.54 -14.35 -2.52
C PHE A 70 17.58 -15.76 -1.89
N SER A 71 16.51 -16.54 -2.03
CA SER A 71 16.39 -17.89 -1.46
C SER A 71 17.17 -18.95 -2.26
N LEU A 72 17.22 -18.82 -3.59
CA LEU A 72 17.80 -19.82 -4.49
C LEU A 72 19.22 -19.50 -4.98
N ALA A 73 19.58 -18.21 -5.08
CA ALA A 73 20.79 -17.76 -5.77
C ALA A 73 21.48 -16.60 -5.02
N ALA A 74 21.86 -16.86 -3.76
CA ALA A 74 22.52 -15.89 -2.88
C ALA A 74 23.83 -15.28 -3.43
N SER A 75 24.47 -15.92 -4.42
CA SER A 75 25.69 -15.44 -5.07
C SER A 75 25.46 -14.59 -6.33
N SER A 76 24.22 -14.38 -6.76
CA SER A 76 23.89 -13.60 -7.95
C SER A 76 23.97 -12.08 -7.71
N ILE A 77 24.24 -11.30 -8.76
CA ILE A 77 24.27 -9.82 -8.69
C ILE A 77 22.91 -9.25 -8.25
N LEU A 78 21.81 -9.90 -8.64
CA LEU A 78 20.47 -9.53 -8.16
C LEU A 78 20.29 -9.75 -6.66
N SER A 79 21.01 -10.71 -6.06
CA SER A 79 21.01 -10.93 -4.62
C SER A 79 21.81 -9.88 -3.84
N SER A 80 22.48 -8.94 -4.54
CA SER A 80 23.28 -7.89 -3.90
C SER A 80 22.41 -6.92 -3.11
N ILE A 81 22.96 -6.41 -2.00
CA ILE A 81 22.38 -5.34 -1.17
C ILE A 81 22.10 -4.09 -2.01
N ALA A 82 22.95 -3.78 -2.99
CA ALA A 82 22.77 -2.62 -3.85
C ALA A 82 21.53 -2.76 -4.77
N SER A 83 21.32 -3.95 -5.35
CA SER A 83 20.16 -4.22 -6.21
C SER A 83 18.86 -4.14 -5.43
N HIS A 84 18.83 -4.71 -4.23
CA HIS A 84 17.69 -4.63 -3.34
C HIS A 84 17.37 -3.20 -2.89
N THR A 85 18.40 -2.41 -2.53
CA THR A 85 18.23 -1.00 -2.16
C THR A 85 17.63 -0.19 -3.30
N PHE A 86 18.13 -0.39 -4.53
CA PHE A 86 17.60 0.27 -5.72
C PHE A 86 16.14 -0.08 -5.99
N PHE A 87 15.79 -1.38 -5.91
CA PHE A 87 14.42 -1.85 -6.06
C PHE A 87 13.47 -1.26 -5.01
N LEU A 88 13.88 -1.28 -3.74
CA LEU A 88 13.10 -0.72 -2.64
C LEU A 88 12.92 0.79 -2.79
N PHE A 89 13.93 1.52 -3.28
CA PHE A 89 13.82 2.95 -3.54
C PHE A 89 12.81 3.27 -4.65
N ILE A 90 12.82 2.53 -5.76
CA ILE A 90 11.82 2.69 -6.82
C ILE A 90 10.42 2.39 -6.27
N THR A 91 10.28 1.29 -5.54
CA THR A 91 9.00 0.88 -4.95
C THR A 91 8.49 1.96 -3.99
N TRP A 92 9.34 2.49 -3.13
CA TRP A 92 9.03 3.62 -2.26
C TRP A 92 8.56 4.85 -3.05
N ALA A 93 9.26 5.24 -4.12
CA ALA A 93 8.89 6.38 -4.94
C ALA A 93 7.52 6.19 -5.63
N LEU A 94 7.24 4.98 -6.13
CA LEU A 94 5.93 4.64 -6.72
C LEU A 94 4.81 4.72 -5.69
N TRP A 95 5.02 4.18 -4.48
CA TRP A 95 4.04 4.26 -3.39
C TRP A 95 3.85 5.69 -2.89
N LEU A 96 4.90 6.51 -2.86
CA LEU A 96 4.79 7.92 -2.49
C LEU A 96 3.92 8.68 -3.48
N ALA A 97 4.18 8.50 -4.78
CA ALA A 97 3.38 9.09 -5.84
C ALA A 97 1.93 8.59 -5.78
N ALA A 98 1.72 7.30 -5.50
CA ALA A 98 0.40 6.70 -5.45
C ALA A 98 -0.42 7.25 -4.27
N ALA A 99 0.16 7.26 -3.07
CA ALA A 99 -0.44 7.80 -1.86
C ALA A 99 -0.76 9.29 -2.00
N ALA A 100 0.18 10.08 -2.52
CA ALA A 100 -0.03 11.51 -2.75
C ALA A 100 -1.15 11.76 -3.77
N ALA A 101 -1.13 11.05 -4.90
CA ALA A 101 -2.12 11.22 -5.96
C ALA A 101 -3.52 10.88 -5.47
N ILE A 102 -3.73 9.74 -4.79
CA ILE A 102 -5.05 9.37 -4.29
C ILE A 102 -5.54 10.34 -3.21
N THR A 103 -4.66 10.76 -2.29
CA THR A 103 -4.97 11.72 -1.22
C THR A 103 -5.41 13.08 -1.78
N GLN A 104 -4.75 13.57 -2.83
CA GLN A 104 -5.17 14.79 -3.53
C GLN A 104 -6.55 14.65 -4.19
N THR A 105 -6.98 13.44 -4.56
CA THR A 105 -8.31 13.22 -5.17
C THR A 105 -9.42 13.42 -4.17
N VAL A 106 -9.17 13.01 -2.94
CA VAL A 106 -10.17 12.99 -1.88
C VAL A 106 -10.11 14.22 -0.98
N GLY A 107 -9.05 15.01 -1.09
CA GLY A 107 -8.85 16.20 -0.25
C GLY A 107 -8.33 15.89 1.15
N GLY A 108 -7.61 14.78 1.32
CA GLY A 108 -7.10 14.34 2.63
C GLY A 108 -7.93 13.21 3.23
N SER A 109 -8.72 13.51 4.27
CA SER A 109 -9.53 12.52 5.00
C SER A 109 -10.97 12.50 4.49
N LEU A 110 -11.50 11.31 4.24
CA LEU A 110 -12.91 11.11 3.92
C LEU A 110 -13.74 10.89 5.19
N ASN A 111 -14.97 11.42 5.21
CA ASN A 111 -15.99 11.06 6.19
C ASN A 111 -17.24 10.59 5.44
N CYS A 112 -17.43 9.26 5.38
CA CYS A 112 -18.47 8.64 4.56
C CYS A 112 -19.89 8.88 5.10
N SER A 113 -20.04 9.35 6.35
CA SER A 113 -21.33 9.78 6.90
C SER A 113 -21.79 11.14 6.36
N THR A 114 -20.87 12.02 5.97
CA THR A 114 -21.18 13.39 5.53
C THR A 114 -20.87 13.66 4.06
N GLN A 115 -20.00 12.86 3.44
CA GLN A 115 -19.55 13.04 2.06
C GLN A 115 -20.17 12.00 1.12
N THR A 116 -21.34 12.33 0.55
CA THR A 116 -22.05 11.48 -0.43
C THR A 116 -21.53 11.62 -1.86
N VAL A 117 -20.53 12.48 -2.09
CA VAL A 117 -19.94 12.73 -3.42
C VAL A 117 -19.15 11.53 -3.94
N PHE A 118 -18.67 10.64 -3.04
CA PHE A 118 -17.94 9.43 -3.39
C PHE A 118 -18.83 8.21 -3.23
N VAL A 119 -19.19 7.58 -4.36
CA VAL A 119 -20.09 6.41 -4.37
C VAL A 119 -19.52 5.21 -3.60
N TYR A 120 -18.20 5.00 -3.68
CA TYR A 120 -17.49 3.91 -2.99
C TYR A 120 -16.54 4.46 -1.91
N CYS A 121 -17.06 5.35 -1.05
CA CYS A 121 -16.28 6.08 -0.05
C CYS A 121 -15.44 5.17 0.87
N GLY A 122 -16.03 4.09 1.41
CA GLY A 122 -15.34 3.19 2.33
C GLY A 122 -14.13 2.49 1.69
N GLN A 123 -14.29 2.01 0.46
CA GLN A 123 -13.23 1.37 -0.31
C GLN A 123 -12.13 2.36 -0.69
N LEU A 124 -12.50 3.60 -1.05
CA LEU A 124 -11.55 4.66 -1.35
C LEU A 124 -10.74 5.07 -0.11
N ASN A 125 -11.40 5.16 1.05
CA ASN A 125 -10.75 5.46 2.33
C ASN A 125 -9.77 4.35 2.74
N ALA A 126 -10.15 3.07 2.54
CA ALA A 126 -9.25 1.95 2.74
C ALA A 126 -8.04 2.03 1.79
N LEU A 127 -8.25 2.37 0.52
CA LEU A 127 -7.20 2.52 -0.50
C LEU A 127 -6.15 3.57 -0.10
N ILE A 128 -6.60 4.69 0.48
CA ILE A 128 -5.68 5.72 0.97
C ILE A 128 -4.90 5.21 2.17
N GLY A 129 -5.59 4.59 3.13
CA GLY A 129 -4.97 4.07 4.35
C GLY A 129 -3.88 3.04 4.06
N PHE A 130 -4.16 2.06 3.19
CA PHE A 130 -3.20 1.03 2.83
C PHE A 130 -2.04 1.58 1.97
N ALA A 131 -2.30 2.51 1.05
CA ALA A 131 -1.22 3.16 0.29
C ALA A 131 -0.20 3.88 1.21
N TRP A 132 -0.67 4.63 2.21
CA TRP A 132 0.20 5.27 3.21
C TRP A 132 0.89 4.23 4.11
N LEU A 133 0.20 3.16 4.49
CA LEU A 133 0.78 2.07 5.27
C LEU A 133 1.96 1.43 4.53
N ILE A 134 1.78 1.05 3.28
CA ILE A 134 2.82 0.39 2.47
C ILE A 134 4.00 1.35 2.24
N LEU A 135 3.74 2.64 2.04
CA LEU A 135 4.77 3.67 1.98
C LEU A 135 5.60 3.73 3.27
N CYS A 136 4.94 3.75 4.44
CA CYS A 136 5.63 3.77 5.73
C CYS A 136 6.48 2.51 5.96
N VAL A 137 5.94 1.33 5.64
CA VAL A 137 6.65 0.06 5.79
C VAL A 137 7.86 -0.02 4.85
N SER A 138 7.71 0.40 3.59
CA SER A 138 8.81 0.40 2.60
C SER A 138 9.93 1.40 2.93
N LEU A 139 9.60 2.56 3.50
CA LEU A 139 10.57 3.53 3.99
C LEU A 139 11.40 2.97 5.14
N HIS A 140 10.78 2.22 6.07
CA HIS A 140 11.50 1.61 7.19
C HIS A 140 12.65 0.73 6.70
N VAL A 141 12.38 -0.14 5.72
CA VAL A 141 13.37 -1.11 5.19
C VAL A 141 14.53 -0.41 4.48
N SER A 142 14.23 0.63 3.69
CA SER A 142 15.24 1.35 2.91
C SER A 142 16.26 2.10 3.78
N LEU A 143 15.86 2.47 5.01
CA LEU A 143 16.70 3.24 5.93
C LEU A 143 17.55 2.36 6.87
N ILE A 144 17.18 1.09 7.12
CA ILE A 144 17.94 0.15 7.98
C ILE A 144 19.45 0.07 7.70
N PRO A 145 19.94 0.00 6.45
CA PRO A 145 21.38 -0.06 6.19
C PRO A 145 22.10 1.27 6.48
N MET A 146 21.38 2.39 6.52
CA MET A 146 21.92 3.73 6.79
C MET A 146 21.86 4.02 8.31
N LYS A 147 22.49 3.14 9.11
CA LYS A 147 22.45 3.08 10.59
C LYS A 147 22.88 4.35 11.35
N LEU A 148 23.28 5.44 10.69
CA LEU A 148 23.88 6.60 11.36
C LEU A 148 22.90 7.76 11.64
N ILE A 149 21.65 7.73 11.17
CA ILE A 149 20.65 8.82 11.36
C ILE A 149 19.36 8.31 12.08
N LEU A 150 19.36 7.07 12.58
CA LEU A 150 18.14 6.27 12.72
C LEU A 150 17.41 6.25 14.07
N LEU A 151 17.98 6.76 15.17
CA LEU A 151 17.32 6.58 16.48
C LEU A 151 16.09 7.49 16.68
N HIS A 152 16.07 8.67 16.05
CA HIS A 152 14.94 9.60 16.14
C HIS A 152 13.79 9.29 15.16
N PHE A 153 14.09 8.69 14.00
CA PHE A 153 13.09 8.46 12.96
C PHE A 153 12.23 7.20 13.20
N SER A 154 12.79 6.18 13.85
CA SER A 154 12.07 4.95 14.21
C SER A 154 10.91 5.19 15.18
N VAL A 155 11.07 6.14 16.12
CA VAL A 155 10.03 6.51 17.08
C VAL A 155 8.87 7.18 16.33
N PHE A 156 9.16 8.14 15.45
CA PHE A 156 8.14 8.88 14.70
C PHE A 156 7.33 7.96 13.78
N LEU A 157 7.99 7.00 13.12
CA LEU A 157 7.33 6.02 12.27
C LEU A 157 6.42 5.06 13.06
N SER A 158 6.83 4.66 14.27
CA SER A 158 6.01 3.82 15.14
C SER A 158 4.71 4.54 15.56
N PHE A 159 4.79 5.85 15.84
CA PHE A 159 3.61 6.67 16.10
C PHE A 159 2.68 6.78 14.88
N LEU A 160 3.23 6.91 13.67
CA LEU A 160 2.44 6.95 12.43
C LEU A 160 1.74 5.62 12.15
N LEU A 161 2.44 4.49 12.29
CA LEU A 161 1.84 3.15 12.13
C LEU A 161 0.72 2.92 13.15
N PHE A 162 0.93 3.32 14.40
CA PHE A 162 -0.11 3.26 15.42
C PHE A 162 -1.36 4.07 15.04
N PHE A 163 -1.18 5.29 14.55
CA PHE A 163 -2.29 6.15 14.13
C PHE A 163 -3.07 5.56 12.93
N VAL A 164 -2.36 4.96 11.97
CA VAL A 164 -2.97 4.29 10.82
C VAL A 164 -3.73 3.04 11.24
N ILE A 165 -3.17 2.23 12.15
CA ILE A 165 -3.88 1.06 12.70
C ILE A 165 -5.15 1.50 13.42
N LEU A 166 -5.09 2.55 14.24
CA LEU A 166 -6.27 3.10 14.90
C LEU A 166 -7.32 3.54 13.89
N ARG A 167 -6.93 4.25 12.82
CA ARG A 167 -7.86 4.65 11.75
C ARG A 167 -8.48 3.45 11.04
N GLY A 168 -7.70 2.41 10.75
CA GLY A 168 -8.19 1.15 10.20
C GLY A 168 -9.22 0.47 11.11
N ILE A 169 -8.93 0.36 12.41
CA ILE A 169 -9.86 -0.20 13.42
C ILE A 169 -11.13 0.64 13.50
N THR A 170 -11.01 1.96 13.46
CA THR A 170 -12.17 2.87 13.53
C THR A 170 -13.06 2.71 12.31
N SER A 171 -12.46 2.55 11.12
CA SER A 171 -13.19 2.27 9.87
C SER A 171 -13.83 0.88 9.86
N ALA A 172 -13.22 -0.12 10.51
CA ALA A 172 -13.80 -1.45 10.64
C ALA A 172 -14.99 -1.44 11.64
N LYS A 173 -14.87 -0.65 12.73
CA LYS A 173 -15.93 -0.50 13.74
C LYS A 173 -17.14 0.29 13.25
N SER A 174 -16.99 1.19 12.28
CA SER A 174 -18.13 1.96 11.74
C SER A 174 -19.06 1.15 10.83
N GLY A 175 -18.74 -0.12 10.53
CA GLY A 175 -19.67 -1.04 9.86
C GLY A 175 -19.97 -0.73 8.38
N GLU A 176 -19.27 0.22 7.76
CA GLU A 176 -19.51 0.62 6.36
C GLU A 176 -18.77 -0.26 5.33
N GLY A 177 -18.00 -1.24 5.78
CA GLY A 177 -17.23 -2.14 4.91
C GLY A 177 -18.02 -3.38 4.53
N TYR A 178 -18.29 -3.55 3.24
CA TYR A 178 -18.77 -4.75 2.54
C TYR A 178 -20.29 -4.93 2.32
N GLY A 179 -21.14 -4.06 2.86
CA GLY A 179 -22.57 -4.02 2.53
C GLY A 179 -22.87 -3.30 1.21
N GLY A 180 -22.23 -3.69 0.11
CA GLY A 180 -22.77 -3.32 -1.20
C GLY A 180 -24.11 -4.06 -1.39
N PRO A 181 -25.14 -3.45 -2.02
CA PRO A 181 -26.39 -4.17 -2.29
C PRO A 181 -26.05 -5.45 -3.05
N VAL A 182 -26.36 -6.60 -2.44
CA VAL A 182 -26.49 -7.87 -3.16
C VAL A 182 -27.55 -7.62 -4.22
N VAL A 183 -27.14 -7.68 -5.47
CA VAL A 183 -28.05 -7.59 -6.61
C VAL A 183 -28.98 -8.80 -6.48
N GLU A 184 -30.19 -8.59 -5.95
CA GLU A 184 -31.28 -9.54 -6.15
C GLU A 184 -31.51 -9.62 -7.66
N SER A 185 -31.02 -10.71 -8.24
CA SER A 185 -31.26 -11.06 -9.62
C SER A 185 -32.69 -11.59 -9.68
N ALA A 186 -33.60 -10.73 -10.13
CA ALA A 186 -34.91 -11.11 -10.63
C ALA A 186 -34.90 -11.01 -12.15
#